data_AF-A0A166C9N5-F1
#
_entry.id   AF-A0A166C9N5-F1
#
_cell.length_a   1.000
_cell.length_b   1.000
_cell.length_c   1.000
_cell.angle_alpha   90.00
_cell.angle_beta   90.00
_cell.angle_gamma   90.00
#
_symmetry.space_group_name_H-M   'P 1'
#
loop_
_entity.id
_entity.type
_entity.pdbx_description
1 polymer ?
#
loop_
_entity_poly.entity_id
_entity_poly.type
_entity_poly.pdbx_seq_one_letter_code
_entity_poly.pdbx_strand_id
1 'polypeptide(L)' 'MIKNNICLLTDSYKLTHHYFYPKGTEKIYSYLESRVGGEFNKTIFYGLQYILKKYLNGNVVSEEKVLEAEKL' A
#
# COMPACT_ATOMS: atom_id res chain seq x y z
N MET A 1 15.09 -6.56 -10.04
CA MET A 1 13.79 -5.98 -9.72
C MET A 1 12.68 -6.88 -10.23
N ILE A 2 12.16 -7.72 -9.35
CA ILE A 2 10.97 -8.52 -9.59
C ILE A 2 9.81 -7.57 -9.82
N LYS A 3 9.11 -7.74 -10.94
CA LYS A 3 7.98 -6.88 -11.31
C LYS A 3 6.85 -6.99 -10.26
N ASN A 4 6.23 -5.86 -9.94
CA ASN A 4 5.14 -5.77 -8.96
C ASN A 4 5.51 -6.42 -7.61
N ASN A 5 6.72 -6.14 -7.10
CA ASN A 5 7.11 -6.55 -5.76
C ASN A 5 6.39 -5.66 -4.73
N ILE A 6 5.33 -6.19 -4.12
CA ILE A 6 4.49 -5.43 -3.17
C ILE A 6 5.26 -4.91 -1.95
N CYS A 7 6.36 -5.57 -1.56
CA CYS A 7 7.23 -5.13 -0.48
C CYS A 7 7.94 -3.80 -0.79
N LEU A 8 8.11 -3.46 -2.06
CA LEU A 8 8.80 -2.25 -2.54
C LEU A 8 7.85 -1.22 -3.16
N LEU A 9 6.55 -1.54 -3.30
CA LEU A 9 5.53 -0.63 -3.84
C LEU A 9 4.88 0.21 -2.74
N THR A 10 5.71 0.88 -1.95
CA THR A 10 5.29 1.73 -0.83
C THR A 10 6.28 2.88 -0.65
N ASP A 11 5.88 3.93 0.07
CA ASP A 11 6.83 4.98 0.44
C ASP A 11 7.88 4.42 1.41
N SER A 12 9.16 4.77 1.23
CA SER A 12 10.28 4.19 2.01
C SER A 12 10.12 4.30 3.53
N TYR A 13 9.55 5.41 4.02
CA TYR A 13 9.32 5.62 5.45
C TYR A 13 8.29 4.63 6.04
N LYS A 14 7.43 4.02 5.23
CA LYS A 14 6.46 3.01 5.69
C LYS A 14 7.12 1.68 6.07
N LEU A 15 8.35 1.43 5.63
CA LEU A 15 9.11 0.22 5.99
C LEU A 15 9.47 0.17 7.48
N THR A 16 9.43 1.31 8.18
CA THR A 16 9.70 1.37 9.63
C THR A 16 8.43 1.61 10.46
N HIS A 17 7.28 1.81 9.83
CA HIS A 17 6.03 2.15 10.53
C HIS A 17 5.55 1.09 11.49
N HIS A 18 5.83 -0.18 11.24
CA HIS A 18 5.43 -1.26 12.15
C HIS A 18 6.09 -1.13 13.53
N TYR A 19 7.23 -0.44 13.64
CA TYR A 19 7.87 -0.13 14.92
C TYR A 19 7.19 1.02 15.70
N PHE A 20 6.39 1.85 15.03
CA PHE A 20 5.80 3.05 15.63
C PHE A 20 4.40 2.82 16.17
N TYR A 21 3.77 1.68 15.87
CA TYR A 21 2.46 1.37 16.43
C TYR A 21 2.55 1.04 17.92
N PRO A 22 1.56 1.45 18.74
CA PRO A 22 1.50 1.07 20.14
C PRO A 22 1.57 -0.46 20.30
N LYS A 23 2.26 -0.92 21.35
CA LYS A 23 2.37 -2.35 21.66
C LYS A 23 0.97 -2.96 21.84
N GLY A 24 0.72 -4.10 21.20
CA GLY A 24 -0.59 -4.76 21.22
C GLY A 24 -1.61 -4.21 20.23
N THR A 25 -1.21 -3.39 19.26
CA THR A 25 -2.11 -2.96 18.17
C THR A 25 -2.50 -4.15 17.29
N GLU A 26 -3.78 -4.51 17.29
CA GLU A 26 -4.33 -5.60 16.47
C GLU A 26 -5.11 -5.10 15.24
N LYS A 27 -5.56 -3.84 15.25
CA LYS A 27 -6.40 -3.28 14.19
C LYS A 27 -6.05 -1.83 13.90
N ILE A 28 -5.89 -1.55 12.61
CA ILE A 28 -5.76 -0.19 12.07
C ILE A 28 -6.88 -0.01 11.05
N TYR A 29 -7.58 1.12 11.14
CA TYR A 29 -8.62 1.50 10.18
C TYR A 29 -8.24 2.82 9.52
N SER A 30 -8.33 2.84 8.19
CA SER A 30 -8.02 4.00 7.35
C SER A 30 -9.11 4.19 6.30
N TYR A 31 -9.29 5.42 5.83
CA TYR A 31 -10.24 5.74 4.77
C TYR A 31 -9.58 6.68 3.74
N LEU A 32 -10.22 6.82 2.57
CA LEU A 32 -9.78 7.70 1.49
C LEU A 32 -10.91 8.67 1.15
N GLU A 33 -10.59 9.95 1.02
CA GLU A 33 -11.52 10.98 0.56
C GLU A 33 -10.80 11.99 -0.33
N SER A 34 -11.57 12.64 -1.22
CA SER A 34 -11.18 13.92 -1.81
C SER A 34 -11.63 15.02 -0.85
N ARG A 35 -10.69 15.61 -0.11
CA ARG A 35 -10.99 16.55 0.98
C ARG A 35 -11.68 17.81 0.47
N VAL A 36 -12.49 18.41 1.33
CA VAL A 36 -13.06 19.75 1.10
C VAL A 36 -11.94 20.77 0.87
N GLY A 37 -12.09 21.63 -0.13
CA GLY A 37 -11.09 22.64 -0.52
C GLY A 37 -10.17 22.22 -1.67
N GLY A 38 -10.40 21.06 -2.30
CA GLY A 38 -9.78 20.72 -3.58
C GLY A 38 -10.22 21.63 -4.73
N GLU A 39 -9.47 21.61 -5.83
CA GLU A 39 -9.73 22.41 -7.04
C GLU A 39 -11.15 22.20 -7.61
N PHE A 40 -11.66 20.96 -7.49
CA PHE A 40 -12.98 20.58 -7.99
C PHE A 40 -13.91 20.23 -6.83
N ASN A 41 -15.17 20.66 -6.94
CA ASN A 41 -16.20 20.44 -5.91
C ASN A 41 -16.77 19.00 -5.90
N LYS A 42 -16.39 18.15 -6.85
CA LYS A 42 -16.84 16.76 -6.98
C LYS A 42 -15.73 15.90 -7.55
N THR A 43 -15.72 14.62 -7.18
CA THR A 43 -14.76 13.63 -7.67
C THR A 43 -15.51 12.36 -8.07
N ILE A 44 -15.23 11.85 -9.27
CA ILE A 44 -15.74 10.55 -9.72
C ILE A 44 -14.84 9.47 -9.13
N PHE A 45 -15.44 8.55 -8.39
CA PHE A 45 -14.71 7.39 -7.89
C PHE A 45 -14.59 6.31 -8.97
N TYR A 46 -13.41 6.18 -9.56
CA TYR A 46 -13.10 5.20 -10.60
C TYR A 46 -11.63 4.76 -10.49
N GLY A 47 -11.33 3.53 -10.90
CA GLY A 47 -9.95 3.01 -10.98
C GLY A 47 -9.52 2.04 -9.88
N LEU A 48 -10.23 1.98 -8.74
CA LEU A 48 -9.87 1.06 -7.65
C LEU A 48 -9.80 -0.41 -8.12
N GLN A 49 -10.75 -0.85 -8.95
CA GLN A 49 -10.78 -2.23 -9.45
C GLN A 49 -9.49 -2.62 -10.19
N TYR A 50 -8.88 -1.69 -10.94
CA TYR A 50 -7.61 -1.95 -11.63
C TYR A 50 -6.47 -2.17 -10.62
N ILE A 51 -6.39 -1.34 -9.59
CA ILE A 51 -5.37 -1.46 -8.54
C ILE A 51 -5.51 -2.81 -7.83
N LEU A 52 -6.73 -3.17 -7.45
CA LEU A 52 -7.03 -4.44 -6.80
C LEU A 52 -6.61 -5.63 -7.68
N LYS A 53 -7.09 -5.67 -8.93
CA LYS A 53 -6.83 -6.81 -9.84
C LYS A 53 -5.37 -6.94 -10.25
N LYS A 54 -4.64 -5.83 -10.41
CA LYS A 54 -3.27 -5.85 -10.94
C LYS A 54 -2.20 -6.02 -9.86
N TYR A 55 -2.40 -5.45 -8.67
CA TYR A 55 -1.33 -5.34 -7.68
C TYR A 55 -1.63 -6.03 -6.35
N LEU A 56 -2.90 -6.24 -5.99
CA LEU A 56 -3.28 -6.70 -4.65
C LEU A 56 -3.96 -8.08 -4.62
N ASN A 57 -4.47 -8.57 -5.75
CA ASN A 57 -5.15 -9.86 -5.84
C ASN A 57 -4.18 -11.02 -6.15
N GLY A 58 -4.49 -12.21 -5.64
CA GLY A 58 -3.72 -13.44 -5.87
C GLY A 58 -2.47 -13.56 -4.98
N ASN A 59 -1.51 -14.37 -5.40
CA ASN A 59 -0.26 -14.54 -4.64
C ASN A 59 0.73 -13.40 -4.92
N VAL A 60 0.64 -12.34 -4.13
CA VAL A 60 1.43 -11.11 -4.32
C VAL A 60 2.77 -11.12 -3.58
N VAL A 61 2.95 -12.02 -2.61
CA VAL A 61 4.17 -12.19 -1.80
C VAL A 61 4.84 -13.53 -2.14
N SER A 62 6.15 -13.52 -2.37
CA SER A 62 6.96 -14.72 -2.53
C SER A 62 8.30 -14.57 -1.81
N GLU A 63 8.97 -15.67 -1.51
CA GLU A 63 10.29 -15.65 -0.85
C GLU A 63 11.30 -14.82 -1.65
N GLU A 64 11.34 -15.00 -2.97
CA GLU A 64 12.20 -14.23 -3.88
C GLU A 64 11.95 -12.72 -3.77
N LYS A 65 10.69 -12.30 -3.66
CA LYS A 65 10.31 -10.89 -3.50
C LYS A 65 10.76 -10.31 -2.16
N VAL A 66 10.67 -11.10 -1.09
CA VAL A 66 11.12 -10.71 0.25
C VAL A 66 12.64 -10.59 0.28
N LEU A 67 13.35 -11.61 -0.22
CA LEU A 67 14.81 -11.62 -0.29
C LEU A 67 15.38 -10.50 -1.18
N GLU A 68 14.67 -10.13 -2.25
CA GLU A 68 15.05 -8.94 -3.04
C GLU A 68 14.87 -7.66 -2.24
N ALA A 69 13.76 -7.51 -1.51
CA ALA A 69 13.47 -6.31 -0.74
C ALA A 69 14.40 -6.13 0.46
N GLU A 70 14.86 -7.22 1.08
CA GLU A 70 15.79 -7.21 2.22
C GLU A 70 17.20 -6.75 1.84
N LYS A 71 17.60 -6.93 0.58
CA LYS A 71 18.94 -6.56 0.08
C LYS A 71 19.10 -5.05 -0.20
N LEU A 72 18.02 -4.27 -0.09
CA LEU A 72 17.98 -2.83 -0.37
C LEU A 72 17.93 -2.04 0.93
#